data_AF-A0A963TS17-F1
#
_entry.id   AF-A0A963TS17-F1
#
_cell.length_a   1.000
_cell.length_b   1.000
_cell.length_c   1.000
_cell.angle_alpha   90.00
_cell.angle_beta   90.00
_cell.angle_gamma   90.00
#
_symmetry.space_group_name_H-M   'P 1'
#
loop_
_entity.id
_entity.type
_entity.pdbx_description
1 polymer ?
#
loop_
_entity_poly.entity_id
_entity_poly.type
_entity_poly.pdbx_seq_one_letter_code
_entity_poly.pdbx_strand_id
1 'polypeptide(L)'
;IPGLIEGAHEGAGLGDRFLGHVERCAVLLHLVDSTQEDVAEAYKVVRRELKAYGAGLDKKKEIVALNKCDALDPETRSAQQEKLSKACRKKVHLLSGVSGEGRDQVVQLLAKAVVAAREQSDQEEEFEAADGAWMP
;
A
#
# COMPACT_ATOMS: atom_id res chain seq x y z
N ILE A 1 -3.25 -6.20 3.51
CA ILE A 1 -2.59 -7.00 4.57
C ILE A 1 -3.62 -7.14 5.68
N PRO A 2 -4.34 -8.27 5.79
CA PRO A 2 -5.33 -8.44 6.83
C PRO A 2 -4.66 -8.83 8.15
N GLY A 3 -5.05 -8.20 9.26
CA GLY A 3 -4.75 -8.66 10.62
C GLY A 3 -3.33 -8.40 11.13
N LEU A 4 -2.78 -7.20 10.96
CA LEU A 4 -1.45 -6.90 11.49
C LEU A 4 -1.42 -6.73 13.02
N ILE A 5 -2.55 -6.46 13.69
CA ILE A 5 -2.63 -6.42 15.15
C ILE A 5 -3.99 -6.89 15.68
N GLU A 6 -3.96 -7.40 16.93
CA GLU A 6 -4.97 -8.15 17.69
C GLU A 6 -5.34 -9.53 17.10
N GLY A 7 -4.49 -10.53 17.40
CA GLY A 7 -4.88 -11.94 17.40
C GLY A 7 -4.52 -12.78 16.17
N ALA A 8 -3.95 -12.22 15.10
CA ALA A 8 -3.57 -13.00 13.92
C ALA A 8 -2.30 -13.87 14.12
N HIS A 9 -1.52 -13.60 15.16
CA HIS A 9 -0.29 -14.33 15.51
C HIS A 9 -0.54 -15.59 16.36
N GLU A 10 -1.67 -15.70 17.05
CA GLU A 10 -1.89 -16.78 18.04
C GLU A 10 -2.53 -18.07 17.46
N GLY A 11 -3.05 -18.06 16.22
CA GLY A 11 -3.94 -19.14 15.77
C GLY A 11 -3.43 -20.14 14.73
N ALA A 12 -2.48 -19.79 13.85
CA ALA A 12 -2.34 -20.55 12.59
C ALA A 12 -0.94 -20.71 11.98
N GLY A 13 0.15 -20.28 12.63
CA GLY A 13 1.50 -20.36 12.04
C GLY A 13 1.68 -19.56 10.74
N LEU A 14 0.69 -18.70 10.41
CA LEU A 14 0.68 -17.82 9.24
C LEU A 14 1.48 -16.53 9.46
N GLY A 15 1.74 -16.13 10.71
CA GLY A 15 2.41 -14.87 11.07
C GLY A 15 3.79 -14.75 10.44
N ASP A 16 4.81 -15.45 10.95
CA ASP A 16 6.20 -15.26 10.52
C ASP A 16 6.44 -15.42 9.02
N ARG A 17 5.83 -16.45 8.39
CA ARG A 17 6.00 -16.68 6.95
C ARG A 17 5.39 -15.56 6.14
N PHE A 18 4.20 -15.07 6.48
CA PHE A 18 3.53 -14.01 5.72
C PHE A 18 4.21 -12.66 5.93
N LEU A 19 4.71 -12.42 7.15
CA LEU A 19 5.45 -11.22 7.52
C LEU A 19 6.76 -11.08 6.72
N GLY A 20 7.57 -12.14 6.63
CA GLY A 20 8.77 -12.14 5.79
C GLY A 20 8.51 -11.97 4.28
N HIS A 21 7.29 -12.20 3.80
CA HIS A 21 6.92 -11.89 2.41
C HIS A 21 6.58 -10.40 2.23
N VAL A 22 5.90 -9.80 3.21
CA VAL A 22 5.53 -8.38 3.16
C VAL A 22 6.77 -7.47 3.27
N GLU A 23 7.77 -7.89 4.05
CA GLU A 23 9.08 -7.22 4.11
C GLU A 23 9.83 -7.25 2.78
N ARG A 24 9.60 -8.24 1.92
CA ARG A 24 10.18 -8.32 0.56
C ARG A 24 9.36 -7.61 -0.51
N CYS A 25 8.16 -7.12 -0.21
CA CYS A 25 7.38 -6.35 -1.17
C CYS A 25 8.03 -4.97 -1.39
N ALA A 26 8.31 -4.61 -2.65
CA ALA A 26 8.86 -3.29 -2.98
C ALA A 26 7.82 -2.16 -2.89
N VAL A 27 6.54 -2.49 -3.11
CA VAL A 27 5.42 -1.52 -3.15
C VAL A 27 4.23 -2.09 -2.40
N LEU A 28 3.49 -1.21 -1.73
CA LEU A 28 2.26 -1.54 -1.02
C LEU A 28 1.04 -0.97 -1.76
N LEU A 29 0.02 -1.79 -1.97
CA LEU A 29 -1.32 -1.33 -2.38
C LEU A 29 -2.21 -1.26 -1.15
N HIS A 30 -2.66 -0.05 -0.81
CA HIS A 30 -3.60 0.18 0.27
C HIS A 30 -5.01 0.30 -0.31
N LEU A 31 -5.83 -0.72 -0.07
CA LEU A 31 -7.22 -0.75 -0.47
C LEU A 31 -8.11 -0.25 0.67
N VAL A 32 -8.84 0.82 0.43
CA VAL A 32 -9.83 1.39 1.37
C VAL A 32 -11.22 1.13 0.81
N ASP A 33 -12.11 0.61 1.64
CA ASP A 33 -13.49 0.32 1.21
C ASP A 33 -14.30 1.61 1.06
N SER A 34 -14.86 1.84 -0.12
CA SER A 34 -15.65 3.03 -0.43
C SER A 34 -16.95 3.12 0.38
N THR A 35 -17.50 1.98 0.81
CA THR A 35 -18.79 1.92 1.49
C THR A 35 -18.70 2.24 2.98
N GLN A 36 -17.50 2.47 3.51
CA GLN A 36 -17.34 2.88 4.91
C GLN A 36 -17.74 4.34 5.12
N GLU A 37 -18.31 4.63 6.29
CA GLU A 37 -18.72 5.98 6.67
C GLU A 37 -17.52 6.94 6.69
N ASP A 38 -16.38 6.51 7.26
CA ASP A 38 -15.15 7.29 7.33
C ASP A 38 -13.96 6.57 6.68
N VAL A 39 -13.82 6.74 5.36
CA VAL A 39 -12.68 6.23 4.58
C VAL A 39 -11.34 6.83 5.04
N ALA A 40 -11.35 8.03 5.61
CA ALA A 40 -10.13 8.69 6.06
C ALA A 40 -9.62 8.08 7.36
N GLU A 41 -10.52 7.77 8.30
CA GLU A 41 -10.15 7.07 9.53
C GLU A 41 -9.72 5.62 9.24
N ALA A 42 -10.42 4.92 8.35
CA ALA A 42 -10.02 3.59 7.90
C ALA A 42 -8.56 3.55 7.39
N TYR A 43 -8.20 4.51 6.54
CA TYR A 43 -6.82 4.67 6.08
C TYR A 43 -5.84 4.96 7.21
N LYS A 44 -6.19 5.86 8.13
CA LYS A 44 -5.33 6.23 9.26
C LYS A 44 -5.10 5.07 10.22
N VAL A 45 -6.13 4.27 10.49
CA VAL A 45 -6.05 3.06 11.33
C VAL A 45 -4.98 2.13 10.75
N VAL A 46 -5.12 1.75 9.48
CA VAL A 46 -4.16 0.85 8.81
C VAL A 46 -2.75 1.46 8.75
N ARG A 47 -2.62 2.77 8.55
CA ARG A 47 -1.30 3.44 8.61
C ARG A 47 -0.69 3.42 10.01
N ARG A 48 -1.50 3.58 11.07
CA ARG A 48 -1.02 3.43 12.46
C ARG A 48 -0.57 2.00 12.71
N GLU A 49 -1.30 1.01 12.20
CA GLU A 49 -0.92 -0.40 12.32
C GLU A 49 0.40 -0.72 11.62
N LEU A 50 0.57 -0.26 10.38
CA LEU A 50 1.82 -0.42 9.62
C LEU A 50 3.01 0.23 10.35
N LYS A 51 2.79 1.39 10.98
CA LYS A 51 3.82 2.07 11.77
C LYS A 51 4.15 1.34 13.06
N ALA A 52 3.14 0.82 13.75
CA ALA A 52 3.31 0.07 15.00
C ALA A 52 4.04 -1.26 14.77
N TYR A 53 3.82 -1.89 13.61
CA TYR A 53 4.50 -3.12 13.22
C TYR A 53 6.02 -2.92 13.05
N GLY A 54 6.45 -1.82 12.41
CA GLY A 54 7.87 -1.56 12.16
C GLY A 54 8.39 -2.15 10.84
N ALA A 55 9.66 -2.54 10.80
CA ALA A 55 10.35 -3.06 9.61
C ALA A 55 10.39 -2.13 8.38
N GLY A 56 10.18 -0.82 8.58
CA GLY A 56 10.21 0.17 7.50
C GLY A 56 9.07 0.05 6.48
N LEU A 57 8.02 -0.74 6.76
CA LEU A 57 6.87 -0.89 5.86
C LEU A 57 6.14 0.44 5.64
N ASP A 58 6.13 1.31 6.63
CA ASP A 58 5.53 2.64 6.57
C ASP A 58 6.25 3.60 5.61
N LYS A 59 7.55 3.36 5.37
CA LYS A 59 8.41 4.11 4.45
C LYS A 59 8.31 3.62 3.01
N LYS A 60 7.81 2.40 2.78
CA LYS A 60 7.68 1.85 1.44
C LYS A 60 6.74 2.66 0.58
N LYS A 61 6.98 2.61 -0.73
CA LYS A 61 6.11 3.25 -1.71
C LYS A 61 4.71 2.65 -1.61
N GLU A 62 3.73 3.50 -1.36
CA GLU A 62 2.34 3.11 -1.15
C GLU A 62 1.46 3.76 -2.22
N ILE A 63 0.66 2.93 -2.88
CA ILE A 63 -0.42 3.34 -3.78
C ILE A 63 -1.74 3.17 -3.04
N VAL A 64 -2.56 4.21 -3.01
CA VAL A 64 -3.87 4.19 -2.34
C VAL A 64 -4.97 4.02 -3.39
N ALA A 65 -5.84 3.05 -3.17
CA ALA A 65 -6.98 2.80 -4.03
C ALA A 65 -8.27 2.64 -3.19
N LEU A 66 -9.33 3.28 -3.65
CA LEU A 66 -10.68 3.15 -3.12
C LEU A 66 -11.35 1.96 -3.83
N ASN A 67 -11.70 0.92 -3.08
CA ASN A 67 -12.33 -0.30 -3.59
C ASN A 67 -13.86 -0.22 -3.47
N LYS A 68 -14.59 -1.05 -4.22
CA LYS A 68 -16.06 -1.11 -4.28
C LYS A 68 -16.71 0.17 -4.83
N CYS A 69 -16.07 0.84 -5.77
CA CYS A 69 -16.63 2.07 -6.37
C CYS A 69 -17.96 1.83 -7.11
N ASP A 70 -18.26 0.59 -7.48
CA ASP A 70 -19.51 0.14 -8.10
C ASP A 70 -20.72 0.21 -7.17
N ALA A 71 -20.49 0.21 -5.85
CA ALA A 71 -21.56 0.26 -4.85
C ALA A 71 -22.03 1.70 -4.53
N LEU A 72 -21.38 2.72 -5.10
CA LEU A 72 -21.66 4.13 -4.84
C LEU A 72 -22.10 4.85 -6.10
N ASP A 73 -22.91 5.88 -5.92
CA ASP A 73 -23.22 6.83 -6.98
C ASP A 73 -21.99 7.71 -7.36
N PRO A 74 -21.99 8.30 -8.57
CA PRO A 74 -20.87 9.11 -9.06
C PRO A 74 -20.50 10.33 -8.20
N GLU A 75 -21.45 10.90 -7.44
CA GLU A 75 -21.20 12.06 -6.59
C GLU A 75 -20.53 11.61 -5.29
N THR A 76 -21.08 10.58 -4.65
CA THR A 76 -20.55 10.01 -3.42
C THR A 76 -19.16 9.42 -3.61
N ARG A 77 -18.90 8.74 -4.74
CA ARG A 77 -17.55 8.22 -5.03
C ARG A 77 -16.52 9.34 -5.13
N SER A 78 -16.87 10.48 -5.75
CA SER A 78 -15.95 11.63 -5.87
C SER A 78 -15.72 12.28 -4.52
N ALA A 79 -16.77 12.42 -3.71
CA ALA A 79 -16.65 12.97 -2.36
C ALA A 79 -15.76 12.08 -1.47
N GLN A 80 -15.92 10.76 -1.52
CA GLN A 80 -15.08 9.82 -0.78
C GLN A 80 -13.63 9.82 -1.28
N GLN A 81 -13.43 9.89 -2.61
CA GLN A 81 -12.10 10.01 -3.20
C GLN A 81 -11.38 11.29 -2.73
N GLU A 82 -12.09 12.43 -2.69
CA GLU A 82 -11.54 13.67 -2.18
C GLU A 82 -11.19 13.59 -0.69
N LYS A 83 -12.10 13.08 0.14
CA LYS A 83 -11.86 12.89 1.58
C LYS A 83 -10.60 12.05 1.82
N LEU A 84 -10.50 10.92 1.11
CA LEU A 84 -9.34 10.03 1.23
C LEU A 84 -8.07 10.71 0.71
N SER A 85 -8.14 11.43 -0.42
CA SER A 85 -6.98 12.15 -0.98
C SER A 85 -6.44 13.22 -0.03
N LYS A 86 -7.32 13.93 0.69
CA LYS A 86 -6.93 14.91 1.72
C LYS A 86 -6.25 14.24 2.91
N ALA A 87 -6.74 13.06 3.31
CA ALA A 87 -6.17 12.31 4.42
C ALA A 87 -4.79 11.71 4.09
N CYS A 88 -4.63 11.13 2.90
CA CYS A 88 -3.38 10.48 2.50
C CYS A 88 -2.37 11.44 1.84
N ARG A 89 -2.80 12.64 1.42
CA ARG A 89 -2.02 13.60 0.62
C ARG A 89 -1.40 12.97 -0.63
N LYS A 90 -2.07 11.96 -1.19
CA LYS A 90 -1.65 11.19 -2.35
C LYS A 90 -2.80 11.08 -3.35
N LYS A 91 -2.47 10.70 -4.58
CA LYS A 91 -3.46 10.38 -5.58
C LYS A 91 -4.18 9.08 -5.19
N VAL A 92 -5.50 9.15 -5.10
CA VAL A 92 -6.37 8.00 -4.83
C VAL A 92 -6.91 7.49 -6.15
N HIS A 93 -6.76 6.19 -6.38
CA HIS A 93 -7.30 5.51 -7.55
C HIS A 93 -8.64 4.85 -7.23
N LEU A 94 -9.58 4.87 -8.17
CA LEU A 94 -10.84 4.15 -8.03
C LEU A 94 -10.65 2.73 -8.55
N LEU A 95 -11.19 1.76 -7.82
CA LEU A 95 -11.14 0.34 -8.14
C LEU A 95 -12.46 -0.31 -7.76
N SER A 96 -12.89 -1.28 -8.55
CA SER A 96 -13.90 -2.26 -8.16
C SER A 96 -13.36 -3.66 -8.43
N GLY A 97 -13.28 -4.46 -7.37
CA GLY A 97 -12.94 -5.88 -7.51
C GLY A 97 -14.04 -6.70 -8.18
N VAL A 98 -15.29 -6.24 -8.14
CA VAL A 98 -16.46 -6.98 -8.66
C VAL A 98 -16.69 -6.66 -10.14
N SER A 99 -16.79 -5.37 -10.47
CA SER A 99 -17.01 -4.94 -11.86
C SER A 99 -15.73 -4.94 -12.70
N GLY A 100 -14.56 -4.94 -12.05
CA GLY A 100 -13.26 -4.80 -12.71
C GLY A 100 -12.89 -3.35 -13.05
N GLU A 101 -13.74 -2.36 -12.75
CA GLU A 101 -13.44 -0.94 -12.98
C GLU A 101 -12.12 -0.54 -12.32
N GLY A 102 -11.25 0.16 -13.07
CA GLY A 102 -9.98 0.68 -12.57
C GLY A 102 -8.90 -0.36 -12.27
N ARG A 103 -9.19 -1.67 -12.38
CA ARG A 103 -8.23 -2.75 -12.08
C ARG A 103 -6.97 -2.67 -12.93
N ASP A 104 -7.12 -2.60 -14.23
CA ASP A 104 -5.97 -2.64 -15.15
C ASP A 104 -5.07 -1.41 -14.95
N GLN A 105 -5.68 -0.25 -14.70
CA GLN A 105 -4.94 0.96 -14.41
C GLN A 105 -4.11 0.82 -13.12
N VAL A 106 -4.70 0.31 -12.04
CA VAL A 106 -4.00 0.09 -10.77
C VAL A 106 -2.89 -0.95 -10.92
N VAL A 107 -3.13 -2.05 -11.65
CA VAL A 107 -2.12 -3.08 -11.93
C VAL A 107 -0.95 -2.52 -12.72
N GLN A 108 -1.20 -1.73 -13.77
CA GLN A 108 -0.14 -1.08 -14.54
C GLN A 108 0.68 -0.09 -13.71
N LEU A 109 0.01 0.67 -12.83
CA LEU A 109 0.69 1.59 -11.92
C LEU A 109 1.56 0.85 -10.90
N LEU A 110 1.07 -0.27 -10.36
CA LEU A 110 1.84 -1.13 -9.47
C LEU A 110 3.05 -1.71 -10.18
N ALA A 111 2.89 -2.24 -11.40
CA ALA A 111 4.00 -2.78 -12.19
C ALA A 111 5.09 -1.73 -12.41
N LYS A 112 4.72 -0.51 -12.82
CA LYS A 112 5.67 0.61 -12.98
C LYS A 112 6.34 0.99 -11.65
N ALA A 113 5.58 1.03 -10.57
CA ALA A 113 6.11 1.36 -9.25
C ALA A 113 7.09 0.30 -8.73
N VAL A 114 6.84 -0.99 -9.01
CA VAL A 114 7.71 -2.10 -8.62
C VAL A 114 9.02 -2.08 -9.39
N VAL A 115 8.98 -1.86 -10.71
CA VAL A 115 10.20 -1.74 -11.52
C VAL A 115 11.06 -0.58 -11.02
N ALA A 116 10.47 0.61 -10.86
CA ALA A 116 11.20 1.78 -10.36
C ALA A 116 11.75 1.58 -8.94
N ALA A 117 11.04 0.87 -8.06
CA ALA A 117 11.50 0.59 -6.70
C ALA A 117 12.68 -0.40 -6.68
N ARG A 118 12.72 -1.36 -7.62
CA ARG A 118 13.85 -2.29 -7.78
C ARG A 118 15.07 -1.60 -8.37
N GLU A 119 14.88 -0.75 -9.37
CA GLU A 119 15.98 0.04 -9.95
C GLU A 119 16.62 0.99 -8.91
N GLN A 120 15.83 1.51 -7.97
CA GLN A 120 16.34 2.33 -6.86
C GLN A 120 17.14 1.51 -5.85
N SER A 121 16.68 0.31 -5.47
CA SER A 121 17.45 -0.55 -4.57
C SER A 121 18.76 -0.98 -5.19
N ASP A 122 18.76 -1.34 -6.48
CA ASP A 122 19.97 -1.79 -7.17
C ASP A 122 21.01 -0.64 -7.28
N GLN A 123 20.55 0.60 -7.52
CA GLN A 123 21.42 1.78 -7.55
C GLN A 123 21.96 2.19 -6.18
N GLU A 124 21.17 2.07 -5.11
CA GLU A 124 21.62 2.32 -3.74
C GLU A 124 22.70 1.30 -3.32
N GLU A 125 22.51 0.02 -3.65
CA GLU A 125 23.51 -1.03 -3.41
C GLU A 125 24.80 -0.82 -4.21
N GLU A 126 24.70 -0.43 -5.49
CA GLU A 126 25.85 -0.15 -6.35
C GLU A 126 26.62 1.10 -5.91
N PHE A 127 25.92 2.13 -5.42
CA PHE A 127 26.52 3.33 -4.83
C PHE A 127 27.22 3.04 -3.50
N GLU A 128 26.60 2.28 -2.58
CA GLU A 128 27.25 1.86 -1.33
C GLU A 128 28.46 0.95 -1.58
N ALA A 129 28.40 0.07 -2.57
CA ALA A 129 29.53 -0.75 -2.98
C ALA A 129 30.69 0.08 -3.57
N ALA A 130 30.38 1.14 -4.31
CA ALA A 130 31.37 2.05 -4.88
C ALA A 130 32.00 3.00 -3.83
N ASP A 131 31.21 3.50 -2.88
CA ASP A 131 31.68 4.39 -1.81
C ASP A 131 32.41 3.60 -0.69
N GLY A 132 32.04 2.33 -0.49
CA GLY A 132 32.75 1.38 0.37
C GLY A 132 34.05 0.82 -0.23
N ALA A 133 34.26 0.98 -1.55
CA ALA A 133 35.50 0.62 -2.23
C ALA A 133 36.57 1.70 -2.03
N TRP A 134 37.09 1.80 -0.79
CA TRP A 134 38.25 2.60 -0.46
C TRP A 134 39.46 2.20 -1.33
N MET A 135 39.94 3.13 -2.16
CA MET A 135 41.25 3.04 -2.81
C MET A 135 42.31 3.67 -1.89
N PRO A 136 43.48 3.02 -1.67
CA PRO A 136 44.51 3.46 -0.73
C PRO A 136 45.21 4.77 -1.11
#